data_AF-A0A453R6K8-F1
#
_entry.id   AF-A0A453R6K8-F1
#
_cell.length_a   1.000
_cell.length_b   1.000
_cell.length_c   1.000
_cell.angle_alpha   90.00
_cell.angle_beta   90.00
_cell.angle_gamma   90.00
#
_symmetry.space_group_name_H-M   'P 1'
#
loop_
_entity.id
_entity.type
_entity.pdbx_description
1 polymer ?
#
loop_
_entity_poly.entity_id
_entity_poly.type
_entity_poly.pdbx_seq_one_letter_code
_entity_poly.pdbx_strand_id
1 'polypeptide(L)' 'MKKPLKAVVEYPRYFSYSLEGRIKPRFWIIKSGNIDCSRTDMLAKNNELFAEEYLGIET' A
#
# COMPACT_ATOMS: atom_id res chain seq x y z
N MET A 1 -8.51 2.17 -8.12
CA MET A 1 -8.74 2.24 -6.66
C MET A 1 -10.08 2.90 -6.39
N LYS A 2 -11.19 2.15 -6.45
CA LYS A 2 -12.50 2.66 -6.02
C LYS A 2 -12.71 2.21 -4.57
N LYS A 3 -12.75 3.16 -3.65
CA LYS A 3 -13.06 2.94 -2.23
C LYS A 3 -14.12 3.97 -1.82
N PRO A 4 -15.01 3.64 -0.87
CA PRO A 4 -16.00 4.61 -0.39
C PRO A 4 -15.31 5.77 0.32
N LEU A 5 -15.97 6.94 0.35
CA LEU A 5 -15.46 8.15 1.02
C LEU A 5 -15.13 7.88 2.50
N LYS A 6 -15.94 7.06 3.17
CA LYS A 6 -15.72 6.65 4.57
C LYS A 6 -14.30 6.11 4.80
N ALA A 7 -13.72 5.44 3.81
CA ALA A 7 -12.40 4.81 3.94
C ALA A 7 -11.25 5.84 4.04
N VAL A 8 -11.41 7.07 3.54
CA VAL A 8 -10.41 8.13 3.76
C VAL A 8 -10.64 8.88 5.06
N VAL A 9 -11.89 8.97 5.52
CA VAL A 9 -12.24 9.53 6.85
C VAL A 9 -11.66 8.67 7.97
N GLU A 10 -11.71 7.34 7.83
CA GLU A 10 -11.14 6.39 8.79
C GLU A 10 -9.61 6.34 8.77
N TYR A 11 -8.98 6.78 7.69
CA TYR A 11 -7.53 6.79 7.56
C TYR A 11 -7.02 8.09 6.91
N PRO A 12 -7.09 9.23 7.62
CA PRO A 12 -6.75 10.55 7.06
C PRO A 12 -5.29 10.65 6.60
N ARG A 13 -4.40 9.90 7.26
CA ARG A 13 -2.98 9.78 6.89
C ARG A 13 -2.78 9.36 5.42
N TYR A 14 -3.78 8.76 4.78
CA TYR A 14 -3.74 8.46 3.35
C TYR A 14 -3.24 9.65 2.49
N PHE A 15 -3.67 10.87 2.82
CA PHE A 15 -3.33 12.07 2.07
C PHE A 15 -1.90 12.57 2.30
N SER A 16 -1.19 12.07 3.32
CA SER A 16 0.23 12.41 3.52
C SER A 16 1.16 11.60 2.62
N TYR A 17 0.66 10.58 1.91
CA TYR A 17 1.47 9.73 1.05
C TYR A 17 1.44 10.19 -0.40
N SER A 18 2.59 10.12 -1.06
CA SER A 18 2.69 10.41 -2.49
C SER A 18 1.85 9.41 -3.30
N LEU A 19 1.00 9.94 -4.19
CA LEU A 19 0.18 9.11 -5.09
C LEU A 19 1.06 8.31 -6.05
N GLU A 20 2.00 8.97 -6.72
CA GLU A 20 2.90 8.34 -7.69
C GLU A 20 4.05 7.60 -7.01
N GLY A 21 4.58 8.14 -5.91
CA GLY A 21 5.78 7.60 -5.26
C GLY A 21 5.51 6.48 -4.25
N ARG A 22 4.26 6.31 -3.78
CA ARG A 22 3.94 5.30 -2.77
C ARG A 22 2.65 4.54 -3.04
N ILE A 23 1.53 5.25 -3.23
CA ILE A 23 0.21 4.61 -3.28
C ILE A 23 0.07 3.73 -4.54
N LYS A 24 0.28 4.30 -5.73
CA LYS A 24 0.10 3.56 -6.99
C LYS A 24 1.06 2.38 -7.14
N PRO A 25 2.39 2.52 -6.94
CA PRO A 25 3.32 1.41 -7.11
C PRO A 25 2.96 0.21 -6.22
N ARG A 26 2.70 0.47 -4.94
CA ARG A 26 2.35 -0.58 -3.97
C ARG A 26 0.99 -1.20 -4.24
N PHE A 27 0.02 -0.41 -4.71
CA PHE A 27 -1.31 -0.91 -5.06
C PHE A 27 -1.23 -1.95 -6.18
N TRP A 28 -0.42 -1.66 -7.20
CA TRP A 28 -0.29 -2.55 -8.36
C TRP A 28 0.39 -3.86 -7.99
N ILE A 29 1.42 -3.84 -7.14
CA ILE A 29 2.10 -5.05 -6.64
C ILE A 29 1.10 -5.96 -5.89
N ILE A 30 0.40 -5.40 -4.90
CA ILE A 30 -0.59 -6.16 -4.11
C ILE A 30 -1.70 -6.71 -5.00
N LYS A 31 -2.20 -5.89 -5.93
CA LYS A 31 -3.27 -6.27 -6.85
C LYS A 31 -2.83 -7.36 -7.84
N SER A 32 -1.61 -7.29 -8.38
CA SER A 32 -1.10 -8.30 -9.32
C SER A 32 -0.80 -9.62 -8.63
N GLY A 33 -0.37 -9.58 -7.37
CA GLY A 33 -0.13 -10.79 -6.55
C GLY A 33 -1.39 -11.39 -5.94
N ASN A 34 -2.56 -10.76 -6.09
CA ASN A 34 -3.80 -11.14 -5.39
C ASN A 34 -3.60 -11.28 -3.86
N ILE A 35 -2.79 -10.39 -3.28
CA ILE A 35 -2.39 -10.42 -1.87
C ILE A 35 -3.44 -9.66 -1.06
N ASP A 36 -3.86 -10.23 0.07
CA ASP A 36 -4.62 -9.47 1.06
C ASP A 36 -3.66 -8.63 1.91
N CYS A 37 -3.92 -7.33 1.98
CA CYS A 37 -3.01 -6.37 2.61
C CYS A 37 -3.79 -5.23 3.25
N SER A 38 -3.50 -4.95 4.51
CA SER A 38 -4.13 -3.84 5.22
C SER A 38 -3.60 -2.48 4.72
N ARG A 39 -4.34 -1.39 4.97
CA ARG A 39 -3.89 -0.03 4.61
C ARG A 39 -2.59 0.35 5.33
N THR A 40 -2.42 -0.12 6.56
CA THR A 40 -1.24 0.15 7.38
C THR A 40 -0.04 -0.61 6.83
N ASP A 41 -0.20 -1.89 6.50
CA ASP A 41 0.87 -2.69 5.91
C ASP A 41 1.30 -2.12 4.56
N MET A 42 0.33 -1.74 3.73
CA MET A 42 0.59 -1.19 2.42
C MET A 42 1.30 0.17 2.48
N LEU A 43 0.87 1.10 3.34
CA LEU A 43 1.26 2.51 3.23
C LEU A 43 2.16 3.02 4.37
N ALA A 44 2.05 2.42 5.56
CA ALA A 44 2.82 2.84 6.71
C ALA A 44 4.22 2.20 6.77
N LYS A 45 4.40 1.00 6.21
CA LYS A 45 5.73 0.37 6.08
C LYS A 45 6.68 1.25 5.25
N ASN A 46 7.97 1.27 5.62
CA ASN A 46 9.01 1.85 4.78
C ASN A 46 9.19 1.01 3.50
N ASN A 47 10.18 1.35 2.66
CA ASN A 47 10.33 0.66 1.38
C ASN A 47 10.92 -0.74 1.57
N GLU A 48 11.83 -0.88 2.53
CA GLU A 48 12.55 -2.11 2.84
C GLU A 48 11.58 -3.18 3.33
N LEU A 49 10.80 -2.89 4.38
CA LEU A 49 9.83 -3.82 4.96
C LEU A 49 8.71 -4.18 3.96
N PHE A 50 8.29 -3.22 3.14
CA PHE A 50 7.30 -3.51 2.10
C PHE A 50 7.86 -4.46 1.04
N ALA A 51 9.13 -4.30 0.66
CA ALA A 51 9.78 -5.14 -0.32
C ALA A 51 10.00 -6.56 0.18
N GLU A 52 10.49 -6.71 1.40
CA GLU A 52 10.71 -8.00 2.06
C GLU A 52 9.43 -8.86 2.06
N GLU A 53 8.29 -8.25 2.36
CA GLU A 53 7.03 -8.99 2.50
C GLU A 53 6.29 -9.22 1.17
N TYR A 54 6.38 -8.28 0.23
CA TYR A 54 5.49 -8.28 -0.96
C TYR A 54 6.21 -8.31 -2.32
N LEU A 55 7.54 -8.15 -2.37
CA LEU A 55 8.30 -8.24 -3.62
C LEU A 55 9.01 -9.59 -3.81
N GLY A 56 8.92 -10.50 -2.83
CA GLY A 56 9.43 -11.87 -2.97
C GLY A 56 10.94 -11.92 -3.24
N ILE A 57 11.69 -10.98 -2.69
CA ILE A 57 13.15 -11.02 -2.76
C ILE A 57 13.60 -12.10 -1.78
N GLU A 58 13.70 -13.34 -2.26
CA GLU A 58 14.46 -14.39 -1.57
C GLU A 58 15.92 -13.88 -1.49
N THR A 59 16.39 -13.64 -0.27
CA THR A 59 17.82 -13.50 0.04
C THR A 59 18.52 -14.85 -0.06
#